data_AF-A0A7J8AHN2-F1
#
_entry.id   AF-A0A7J8AHN2-F1
#
_cell.length_a   1.000
_cell.length_b   1.000
_cell.length_c   1.000
_cell.angle_alpha   90.00
_cell.angle_beta   90.00
_cell.angle_gamma   90.00
#
_symmetry.space_group_name_H-M   'P 1'
#
loop_
_entity.id
_entity.type
_entity.pdbx_description
1 polymer ?
#
loop_
_entity_poly.entity_id
_entity_poly.type
_entity_poly.pdbx_seq_one_letter_code
_entity_poly.pdbx_strand_id
1 'polypeptide(L)'
;MPDGTSRFTCKGKKILHYMGTSTFSEYTVVADISVAKIDPLAPLDKVCLLGCGISTGYGAAVNTAKVEPGSTCAVFGLGGVGLAVIMGCKVAGASRIIGVDINKDKFARAKEFGACECISPQDFSKPIQEVLVEMTDGGVDYSFECIGNVKVMRAALEACHKGWGVSVVVGVAAAGEEIATRPFQLVTGRTWKGTAFGGWKSVESVPKLVSEYMSKKIKVDEFVTHNLSFDEINKAFELLHAGKSIRTVVKF
;
A
#
# COMPACT_ATOMS: atom_id res chain seq x y z
N MET A 1 19.99 16.34 3.97
CA MET A 1 20.50 16.25 2.59
C MET A 1 21.66 15.27 2.55
N PRO A 2 22.07 14.74 1.38
CA PRO A 2 23.19 13.78 1.28
C PRO A 2 24.49 14.27 1.90
N ASP A 3 24.69 15.60 1.95
CA ASP A 3 25.82 16.28 2.60
C ASP A 3 25.69 16.39 4.14
N GLY A 4 24.70 15.75 4.76
CA GLY A 4 24.45 15.80 6.20
C GLY A 4 23.82 17.11 6.72
N THR A 5 23.59 18.09 5.86
CA THR A 5 23.05 19.40 6.24
C THR A 5 21.54 19.51 6.00
N SER A 6 20.94 20.61 6.47
CA SER A 6 19.53 20.96 6.20
C SER A 6 19.44 22.19 5.30
N ARG A 7 18.27 22.37 4.69
CA ARG A 7 17.89 23.55 3.91
C ARG A 7 16.78 24.37 4.59
N PHE A 8 16.29 23.90 5.72
CA PHE A 8 15.26 24.58 6.51
C PHE A 8 15.85 25.16 7.79
N THR A 9 15.51 26.41 8.06
CA THR A 9 15.78 27.08 9.34
C THR A 9 14.53 27.82 9.79
N CYS A 10 14.32 27.92 11.09
CA CYS A 10 13.29 28.75 11.69
C CYS A 10 13.88 29.50 12.87
N LYS A 11 13.81 30.83 12.84
CA LYS A 11 14.38 31.70 13.89
C LYS A 11 15.84 31.34 14.22
N GLY A 12 16.65 31.10 13.18
CA GLY A 12 18.06 30.72 13.30
C GLY A 12 18.33 29.28 13.75
N LYS A 13 17.30 28.47 14.06
CA LYS A 13 17.45 27.07 14.44
C LYS A 13 17.25 26.14 13.24
N LYS A 14 18.08 25.11 13.14
CA LYS A 14 17.99 24.07 12.10
C LYS A 14 16.71 23.26 12.27
N ILE A 15 15.93 23.12 11.20
CA ILE A 15 14.84 22.15 11.09
C ILE A 15 15.33 20.97 10.26
N LEU A 16 14.99 19.74 10.62
CA LEU A 16 15.42 18.55 9.86
C LEU A 16 14.53 18.31 8.65
N HIS A 17 15.12 17.70 7.61
CA HIS A 17 14.35 17.14 6.50
C HIS A 17 13.68 15.84 6.91
N TYR A 18 12.56 15.51 6.27
CA TYR A 18 11.86 14.24 6.45
C TYR A 18 11.78 13.48 5.12
N MET A 19 12.21 12.21 5.14
CA MET A 19 12.25 11.29 3.98
C MET A 19 12.96 11.83 2.72
N GLY A 20 13.75 12.91 2.84
CA GLY A 20 14.39 13.58 1.70
C GLY A 20 13.41 14.35 0.80
N THR A 21 12.17 14.59 1.23
CA THR A 21 11.12 15.27 0.45
C THR A 21 10.59 16.53 1.16
N SER A 22 10.25 16.42 2.45
CA SER A 22 9.76 17.52 3.29
C SER A 22 8.64 18.35 2.64
N THR A 23 7.59 17.69 2.16
CA THR A 23 6.53 18.30 1.31
C THR A 23 5.49 19.15 2.05
N PHE A 24 5.59 19.29 3.37
CA PHE A 24 4.74 20.19 4.15
C PHE A 24 5.38 21.57 4.29
N SER A 25 5.63 22.20 3.15
CA SER A 25 6.22 23.53 2.99
C SER A 25 5.93 24.02 1.57
N GLU A 26 5.69 25.32 1.37
CA GLU A 26 5.44 25.91 0.04
C GLU A 26 6.62 25.66 -0.93
N TYR A 27 7.84 25.61 -0.37
CA TYR A 27 9.07 25.30 -1.09
C TYR A 27 9.87 24.23 -0.36
N THR A 28 10.55 23.36 -1.11
CA THR A 28 11.47 22.35 -0.57
C THR A 28 12.70 22.22 -1.46
N VAL A 29 13.75 21.62 -0.91
CA VAL A 29 14.97 21.28 -1.64
C VAL A 29 15.18 19.79 -1.54
N VAL A 30 15.31 19.12 -2.68
CA VAL A 30 15.45 17.67 -2.78
C VAL A 30 16.69 17.32 -3.61
N ALA A 31 17.18 16.09 -3.48
CA ALA A 31 18.20 15.58 -4.38
C ALA A 31 17.59 15.34 -5.77
N ASP A 32 18.34 15.63 -6.82
CA ASP A 32 17.93 15.44 -8.22
C ASP A 32 17.53 13.97 -8.51
N ILE A 33 18.25 13.01 -7.94
CA ILE A 33 17.94 11.57 -8.00
C ILE A 33 16.59 11.18 -7.37
N SER A 34 15.91 12.12 -6.70
CA SER A 34 14.59 11.93 -6.10
C SER A 34 13.48 12.69 -6.85
N VAL A 35 13.79 13.32 -7.99
CA VAL A 35 12.84 14.10 -8.79
C VAL A 35 12.38 13.31 -10.01
N ALA A 36 11.11 12.92 -10.04
CA ALA A 36 10.48 12.36 -11.23
C ALA A 36 9.80 13.47 -12.03
N LYS A 37 10.26 13.72 -13.27
CA LYS A 37 9.61 14.67 -14.19
C LYS A 37 8.36 14.03 -14.80
N ILE A 38 7.21 14.65 -14.58
CA ILE A 38 5.90 14.12 -15.02
C ILE A 38 5.30 14.96 -16.15
N ASP A 39 4.18 14.49 -16.71
CA ASP A 39 3.38 15.24 -17.68
C ASP A 39 2.89 16.57 -17.07
N PRO A 40 3.19 17.73 -17.69
CA PRO A 40 2.77 19.03 -17.17
C PRO A 40 1.25 19.25 -17.18
N LEU A 41 0.49 18.42 -17.91
CA LEU A 41 -0.98 18.47 -17.94
C LEU A 41 -1.62 17.61 -16.84
N ALA A 42 -0.84 16.80 -16.12
CA ALA A 42 -1.38 15.96 -15.07
C ALA A 42 -1.85 16.80 -13.85
N PRO A 43 -3.05 16.55 -13.31
CA PRO A 43 -3.57 17.31 -12.18
C PRO A 43 -2.74 17.03 -10.91
N LEU A 44 -1.98 18.03 -10.47
CA LEU A 44 -1.04 17.91 -9.34
C LEU A 44 -1.71 17.55 -8.02
N ASP A 45 -2.98 17.95 -7.84
CA ASP A 45 -3.79 17.60 -6.68
C ASP A 45 -4.30 16.15 -6.68
N LYS A 46 -3.95 15.36 -7.71
CA LYS A 46 -4.20 13.91 -7.79
C LYS A 46 -2.89 13.13 -7.81
N VAL A 47 -1.99 13.47 -8.73
CA VAL A 47 -0.76 12.68 -8.96
C VAL A 47 0.26 12.80 -7.83
N CYS A 48 0.08 13.73 -6.88
CA CYS A 48 0.84 13.77 -5.64
C CYS A 48 0.78 12.44 -4.85
N LEU A 49 -0.26 11.63 -5.04
CA LEU A 49 -0.41 10.32 -4.39
C LEU A 49 0.47 9.21 -5.00
N LEU A 50 1.01 9.41 -6.20
CA LEU A 50 1.86 8.44 -6.91
C LEU A 50 3.32 8.43 -6.39
N GLY A 51 3.66 9.32 -5.45
CA GLY A 51 4.96 9.30 -4.77
C GLY A 51 5.05 8.27 -3.62
N CYS A 52 3.96 7.60 -3.24
CA CYS A 52 3.96 6.71 -2.07
C CYS A 52 2.98 5.53 -2.20
N GLY A 53 1.85 5.59 -1.48
CA GLY A 53 1.05 4.40 -1.16
C GLY A 53 0.35 3.74 -2.35
N ILE A 54 -0.13 4.51 -3.34
CA ILE A 54 -0.79 3.93 -4.53
C ILE A 54 0.24 3.11 -5.31
N SER A 55 1.37 3.71 -5.66
CA SER A 55 2.46 3.05 -6.39
C SER A 55 3.00 1.83 -5.65
N THR A 56 3.08 1.93 -4.32
CA THR A 56 3.53 0.82 -3.46
C THR A 56 2.59 -0.37 -3.54
N GLY A 57 1.28 -0.19 -3.31
CA GLY A 57 0.32 -1.29 -3.34
C GLY A 57 0.14 -1.86 -4.75
N TYR A 58 -0.02 -0.99 -5.75
CA TYR A 58 -0.16 -1.40 -7.15
C TYR A 58 1.06 -2.22 -7.61
N GLY A 59 2.27 -1.71 -7.35
CA GLY A 59 3.52 -2.38 -7.69
C GLY A 59 3.76 -3.67 -6.89
N ALA A 60 3.27 -3.76 -5.65
CA ALA A 60 3.34 -5.00 -4.88
C ALA A 60 2.67 -6.15 -5.65
N ALA A 61 1.49 -5.91 -6.20
CA ALA A 61 0.77 -6.88 -7.01
C ALA A 61 1.44 -7.13 -8.37
N VAL A 62 1.68 -6.09 -9.17
CA VAL A 62 2.08 -6.27 -10.59
C VAL A 62 3.57 -6.54 -10.78
N ASN A 63 4.44 -6.02 -9.91
CA ASN A 63 5.90 -6.18 -10.06
C ASN A 63 6.48 -7.23 -9.11
N THR A 64 6.11 -7.18 -7.82
CA THR A 64 6.77 -7.98 -6.79
C THR A 64 6.17 -9.39 -6.70
N ALA A 65 4.85 -9.48 -6.58
CA ALA A 65 4.12 -10.73 -6.64
C ALA A 65 4.08 -11.26 -8.08
N LYS A 66 3.91 -10.36 -9.06
CA LYS A 66 3.61 -10.69 -10.46
C LYS A 66 2.36 -11.58 -10.53
N VAL A 67 1.28 -11.08 -9.93
CA VAL A 67 -0.01 -11.78 -9.91
C VAL A 67 -0.39 -12.20 -11.32
N GLU A 68 -0.81 -13.46 -11.46
CA GLU A 68 -1.18 -14.05 -12.74
C GLU A 68 -2.70 -13.96 -12.96
N PRO A 69 -3.17 -13.92 -14.23
CA PRO A 69 -4.58 -14.02 -14.52
C PRO A 69 -5.18 -15.31 -13.96
N GLY A 70 -6.35 -15.22 -13.34
CA GLY A 70 -7.04 -16.36 -12.74
C GLY A 70 -6.69 -16.63 -11.27
N SER A 71 -5.67 -15.98 -10.72
CA SER A 71 -5.24 -16.22 -9.33
C SER A 71 -6.25 -15.76 -8.26
N THR A 72 -6.17 -16.38 -7.09
CA THR A 72 -6.84 -15.98 -5.86
C THR A 72 -5.88 -15.18 -4.97
N CYS A 73 -6.30 -13.98 -4.57
CA CYS A 73 -5.49 -13.06 -3.76
C CYS A 73 -6.16 -12.75 -2.41
N ALA A 74 -5.39 -12.69 -1.32
CA ALA A 74 -5.83 -12.12 -0.04
C ALA A 74 -5.07 -10.82 0.29
N VAL A 75 -5.78 -9.78 0.71
CA VAL A 75 -5.19 -8.47 1.06
C VAL A 75 -5.55 -8.12 2.50
N PHE A 76 -4.55 -8.11 3.37
CA PHE A 76 -4.68 -7.79 4.79
C PHE A 76 -4.44 -6.31 5.03
N GLY A 77 -5.47 -5.61 5.51
CA GLY A 77 -5.50 -4.16 5.71
C GLY A 77 -6.04 -3.43 4.49
N LEU A 78 -7.20 -2.77 4.66
CA LEU A 78 -7.95 -2.11 3.58
C LEU A 78 -7.80 -0.58 3.62
N GLY A 79 -6.60 -0.10 4.01
CA GLY A 79 -6.20 1.31 3.86
C GLY A 79 -5.75 1.64 2.44
N GLY A 80 -5.22 2.85 2.22
CA GLY A 80 -4.80 3.28 0.88
C GLY A 80 -3.78 2.37 0.18
N VAL A 81 -2.92 1.67 0.91
CA VAL A 81 -2.00 0.68 0.31
C VAL A 81 -2.74 -0.59 -0.10
N GLY A 82 -3.56 -1.17 0.78
CA GLY A 82 -4.31 -2.39 0.46
C GLY A 82 -5.34 -2.19 -0.65
N LEU A 83 -6.00 -1.02 -0.71
CA LEU A 83 -6.88 -0.67 -1.83
C LEU A 83 -6.11 -0.61 -3.16
N ALA A 84 -4.86 -0.12 -3.14
CA ALA A 84 -4.00 -0.13 -4.33
C ALA A 84 -3.50 -1.54 -4.69
N VAL A 85 -3.28 -2.42 -3.72
CA VAL A 85 -3.03 -3.85 -3.98
C VAL A 85 -4.22 -4.50 -4.65
N ILE A 86 -5.44 -4.30 -4.12
CA ILE A 86 -6.69 -4.82 -4.72
C ILE A 86 -6.82 -4.36 -6.17
N MET A 87 -6.60 -3.07 -6.42
CA MET A 87 -6.59 -2.52 -7.78
C MET A 87 -5.55 -3.21 -8.66
N GLY A 88 -4.33 -3.41 -8.16
CA GLY A 88 -3.25 -4.11 -8.88
C GLY A 88 -3.59 -5.57 -9.19
N CYS A 89 -4.15 -6.32 -8.24
CA CYS A 89 -4.63 -7.68 -8.45
C CYS A 89 -5.73 -7.73 -9.52
N LYS A 90 -6.67 -6.78 -9.49
CA LYS A 90 -7.73 -6.69 -10.51
C LYS A 90 -7.17 -6.41 -11.89
N VAL A 91 -6.24 -5.46 -12.03
CA VAL A 91 -5.57 -5.14 -13.30
C VAL A 91 -4.76 -6.34 -13.81
N ALA A 92 -4.16 -7.12 -12.91
CA ALA A 92 -3.44 -8.34 -13.25
C ALA A 92 -4.35 -9.52 -13.65
N GLY A 93 -5.67 -9.40 -13.48
CA GLY A 93 -6.63 -10.43 -13.89
C GLY A 93 -6.90 -11.50 -12.82
N ALA A 94 -6.64 -11.23 -11.54
CA ALA A 94 -7.02 -12.14 -10.45
C ALA A 94 -8.53 -12.45 -10.49
N SER A 95 -8.91 -13.72 -10.34
CA SER A 95 -10.30 -14.17 -10.40
C SER A 95 -11.06 -13.91 -9.10
N ARG A 96 -10.36 -13.97 -7.97
CA ARG A 96 -10.93 -13.82 -6.64
C ARG A 96 -10.01 -12.98 -5.76
N ILE A 97 -10.53 -11.86 -5.24
CA ILE A 97 -9.76 -10.94 -4.38
C ILE A 97 -10.50 -10.81 -3.05
N ILE A 98 -9.89 -11.31 -1.98
CA ILE A 98 -10.43 -11.35 -0.63
C ILE A 98 -9.80 -10.22 0.20
N GLY A 99 -10.60 -9.24 0.59
CA GLY A 99 -10.18 -8.18 1.52
C GLY A 99 -10.31 -8.62 2.98
N VAL A 100 -9.30 -8.33 3.81
CA VAL A 100 -9.30 -8.65 5.24
C VAL A 100 -9.03 -7.39 6.05
N ASP A 101 -9.99 -6.94 6.86
CA ASP A 101 -9.80 -5.82 7.80
C ASP A 101 -10.70 -6.00 9.02
N ILE A 102 -10.27 -5.48 10.16
CA ILE A 102 -11.07 -5.49 11.39
C ILE A 102 -12.20 -4.44 11.32
N ASN A 103 -12.01 -3.37 10.56
CA ASN A 103 -13.02 -2.33 10.36
C ASN A 103 -13.85 -2.64 9.11
N LYS A 104 -15.08 -3.10 9.34
CA LYS A 104 -16.03 -3.47 8.27
C LYS A 104 -16.51 -2.28 7.43
N ASP A 105 -16.41 -1.05 7.93
CA ASP A 105 -16.81 0.16 7.18
C ASP A 105 -15.97 0.34 5.90
N LYS A 106 -14.78 -0.27 5.85
CA LYS A 106 -13.89 -0.23 4.68
C LYS A 106 -14.31 -1.18 3.56
N PHE A 107 -15.19 -2.15 3.82
CA PHE A 107 -15.50 -3.23 2.87
C PHE A 107 -16.20 -2.73 1.62
N ALA A 108 -17.13 -1.77 1.77
CA ALA A 108 -17.82 -1.18 0.61
C ALA A 108 -16.81 -0.56 -0.36
N ARG A 109 -15.88 0.23 0.17
CA ARG A 109 -14.82 0.85 -0.62
C ARG A 109 -13.90 -0.19 -1.26
N ALA A 110 -13.49 -1.23 -0.52
CA ALA A 110 -12.65 -2.29 -1.07
C ALA A 110 -13.29 -2.99 -2.28
N LYS A 111 -14.61 -3.20 -2.26
CA LYS A 111 -15.36 -3.76 -3.40
C LYS A 111 -15.33 -2.85 -4.63
N GLU A 112 -15.45 -1.53 -4.44
CA GLU A 112 -15.33 -0.55 -5.53
C GLU A 112 -13.93 -0.53 -6.19
N PHE A 113 -12.90 -0.92 -5.44
CA PHE A 113 -11.53 -1.09 -5.95
C PHE A 113 -11.29 -2.45 -6.63
N GLY A 114 -12.11 -3.46 -6.33
CA GLY A 114 -12.02 -4.77 -6.99
C GLY A 114 -12.11 -5.99 -6.07
N ALA A 115 -12.26 -5.82 -4.76
CA ALA A 115 -12.46 -6.96 -3.88
C ALA A 115 -13.76 -7.68 -4.24
N CYS A 116 -13.70 -9.00 -4.40
CA CYS A 116 -14.88 -9.84 -4.65
C CYS A 116 -15.67 -10.02 -3.36
N GLU A 117 -14.96 -10.21 -2.26
CA GLU A 117 -15.51 -10.39 -0.92
C GLU A 117 -14.58 -9.75 0.11
N CYS A 118 -15.13 -9.47 1.29
CA CYS A 118 -14.36 -8.97 2.42
C CYS A 118 -14.78 -9.71 3.69
N ILE A 119 -13.82 -10.00 4.55
CA ILE A 119 -14.04 -10.71 5.82
C ILE A 119 -13.36 -9.97 6.96
N SER A 120 -13.95 -10.02 8.17
CA SER A 120 -13.30 -9.55 9.39
C SER A 120 -12.82 -10.73 10.21
N PRO A 121 -11.56 -10.74 10.69
CA PRO A 121 -11.10 -11.75 11.65
C PRO A 121 -11.95 -11.84 12.92
N GLN A 122 -12.70 -10.79 13.26
CA GLN A 122 -13.58 -10.75 14.44
C GLN A 122 -14.85 -11.59 14.30
N ASP A 123 -15.18 -12.03 13.07
CA ASP A 123 -16.37 -12.84 12.79
C ASP A 123 -16.11 -14.34 12.96
N PHE A 124 -14.89 -14.73 13.32
CA PHE A 124 -14.47 -16.13 13.39
C PHE A 124 -13.81 -16.43 14.73
N SER A 125 -14.03 -17.65 15.22
CA SER A 125 -13.29 -18.20 16.37
C SER A 125 -11.93 -18.78 15.97
N LYS A 126 -11.76 -19.16 14.70
CA LYS A 126 -10.51 -19.70 14.16
C LYS A 126 -9.54 -18.57 13.77
N PRO A 127 -8.21 -18.84 13.78
CA PRO A 127 -7.24 -17.94 13.18
C PRO A 127 -7.57 -17.61 11.73
N ILE A 128 -7.39 -16.36 11.33
CA ILE A 128 -7.81 -15.88 10.00
C ILE A 128 -7.14 -16.64 8.85
N GLN A 129 -5.91 -17.12 9.03
CA GLN A 129 -5.23 -17.92 8.02
C GLN A 129 -5.89 -19.28 7.79
N GLU A 130 -6.46 -19.90 8.83
CA GLU A 130 -7.18 -21.17 8.71
C GLU A 130 -8.51 -20.96 8.00
N VAL A 131 -9.21 -19.87 8.34
CA VAL A 131 -10.45 -19.46 7.65
C VAL A 131 -10.19 -19.27 6.15
N LEU A 132 -9.12 -18.56 5.78
CA LEU A 132 -8.77 -18.35 4.38
C LEU A 132 -8.41 -19.67 3.67
N VAL A 133 -7.63 -20.54 4.31
CA VAL A 133 -7.29 -21.86 3.76
C VAL A 133 -8.56 -22.69 3.50
N GLU A 134 -9.50 -22.72 4.43
CA GLU A 134 -10.79 -23.43 4.27
C GLU A 134 -11.65 -22.81 3.16
N MET A 135 -11.74 -21.48 3.11
CA MET A 135 -12.52 -20.76 2.10
C MET A 135 -11.98 -20.92 0.67
N THR A 136 -10.71 -21.30 0.52
CA THR A 136 -10.00 -21.36 -0.76
C THR A 136 -9.47 -22.75 -1.08
N ASP A 137 -9.92 -23.76 -0.35
CA ASP A 137 -9.55 -25.18 -0.54
C ASP A 137 -8.04 -25.42 -0.59
N GLY A 138 -7.28 -24.78 0.31
CA GLY A 138 -5.83 -24.99 0.43
C GLY A 138 -5.00 -23.71 0.63
N GLY A 139 -5.59 -22.54 0.44
CA GLY A 139 -4.94 -21.23 0.61
C GLY A 139 -4.91 -20.41 -0.67
N VAL A 140 -4.58 -19.12 -0.54
CA VAL A 140 -4.53 -18.19 -1.67
C VAL A 140 -3.21 -18.29 -2.46
N ASP A 141 -3.26 -18.02 -3.77
CA ASP A 141 -2.05 -17.97 -4.60
C ASP A 141 -1.13 -16.83 -4.16
N TYR A 142 -1.71 -15.67 -3.84
CA TYR A 142 -0.98 -14.50 -3.38
C TYR A 142 -1.61 -13.89 -2.14
N SER A 143 -0.79 -13.54 -1.15
CA SER A 143 -1.23 -12.71 -0.02
C SER A 143 -0.39 -11.46 0.12
N PHE A 144 -1.02 -10.39 0.60
CA PHE A 144 -0.37 -9.10 0.80
C PHE A 144 -0.67 -8.57 2.20
N GLU A 145 0.36 -8.33 3.00
CA GLU A 145 0.21 -7.66 4.29
C GLU A 145 0.45 -6.16 4.11
N CYS A 146 -0.56 -5.34 4.39
CA CYS A 146 -0.57 -3.90 4.14
C CYS A 146 -0.80 -3.08 5.43
N ILE A 147 -0.42 -3.62 6.60
CA ILE A 147 -0.69 -3.00 7.91
C ILE A 147 0.62 -2.65 8.61
N GLY A 148 1.59 -3.57 8.62
CA GLY A 148 2.80 -3.45 9.43
C GLY A 148 2.71 -4.20 10.76
N ASN A 149 1.86 -5.24 10.85
CA ASN A 149 1.73 -6.05 12.05
C ASN A 149 2.34 -7.45 11.84
N VAL A 150 3.40 -7.78 12.59
CA VAL A 150 4.14 -9.04 12.40
C VAL A 150 3.30 -10.32 12.59
N LYS A 151 2.26 -10.28 13.43
CA LYS A 151 1.32 -11.40 13.59
C LYS A 151 0.45 -11.57 12.35
N VAL A 152 0.05 -10.47 11.73
CA VAL A 152 -0.71 -10.50 10.47
C VAL A 152 0.21 -10.87 9.30
N MET A 153 1.48 -10.48 9.31
CA MET A 153 2.46 -10.92 8.31
C MET A 153 2.61 -12.45 8.32
N ARG A 154 2.69 -13.05 9.53
CA ARG A 154 2.67 -14.50 9.69
C ARG A 154 1.38 -15.11 9.16
N ALA A 155 0.22 -14.56 9.54
CA ALA A 155 -1.07 -15.07 9.08
C ALA A 155 -1.20 -15.00 7.54
N ALA A 156 -0.73 -13.92 6.92
CA ALA A 156 -0.72 -13.76 5.47
C ALA A 156 0.11 -14.85 4.79
N LEU A 157 1.30 -15.19 5.32
CA LEU A 157 2.09 -16.30 4.81
C LEU A 157 1.38 -17.64 5.00
N GLU A 158 0.86 -17.91 6.20
CA GLU A 158 0.24 -19.18 6.52
C GLU A 158 -1.10 -19.40 5.78
N ALA A 159 -1.74 -18.32 5.29
CA ALA A 159 -2.94 -18.35 4.46
C ALA A 159 -2.66 -18.69 2.99
N CYS A 160 -1.40 -18.64 2.54
CA CYS A 160 -1.03 -18.96 1.16
C CYS A 160 -1.16 -20.46 0.87
N HIS A 161 -1.39 -20.79 -0.40
CA HIS A 161 -1.46 -22.16 -0.87
C HIS A 161 -0.13 -22.89 -0.68
N LYS A 162 -0.20 -24.16 -0.25
CA LYS A 162 0.98 -25.03 -0.18
C LYS A 162 1.52 -25.30 -1.60
N GLY A 163 2.82 -25.27 -1.79
CA GLY A 163 3.47 -25.61 -3.07
C GLY A 163 3.92 -24.41 -3.88
N TRP A 164 3.07 -23.37 -4.00
CA TRP A 164 3.38 -22.21 -4.86
C TRP A 164 3.01 -20.85 -4.26
N GLY A 165 2.28 -20.80 -3.14
CA GLY A 165 1.71 -19.56 -2.65
C GLY A 165 2.76 -18.52 -2.24
N VAL A 166 2.52 -17.26 -2.57
CA VAL A 166 3.44 -16.15 -2.36
C VAL A 166 2.86 -15.11 -1.41
N SER A 167 3.54 -14.84 -0.30
CA SER A 167 3.20 -13.76 0.61
C SER A 167 4.14 -12.57 0.47
N VAL A 168 3.57 -11.38 0.25
CA VAL A 168 4.30 -10.12 0.11
C VAL A 168 4.03 -9.22 1.31
N VAL A 169 5.08 -8.91 2.06
CA VAL A 169 5.06 -7.90 3.11
C VAL A 169 5.21 -6.52 2.49
N VAL A 170 4.18 -5.69 2.67
CA VAL A 170 4.11 -4.30 2.18
C VAL A 170 4.08 -3.32 3.35
N GLY A 171 3.40 -3.67 4.44
CA GLY A 171 3.37 -2.89 5.67
C GLY A 171 4.73 -2.80 6.36
N VAL A 172 4.98 -1.68 7.03
CA VAL A 172 6.23 -1.42 7.75
C VAL A 172 6.01 -1.67 9.23
N ALA A 173 6.69 -2.67 9.80
CA ALA A 173 6.63 -2.97 11.22
C ALA A 173 7.37 -1.91 12.07
N ALA A 174 7.01 -1.83 13.35
CA ALA A 174 7.71 -0.99 14.31
C ALA A 174 9.15 -1.50 14.55
N ALA A 175 10.02 -0.61 15.02
CA ALA A 175 11.42 -0.95 15.28
C ALA A 175 11.54 -2.06 16.35
N GLY A 176 12.35 -3.08 16.07
CA GLY A 176 12.62 -4.20 16.96
C GLY A 176 11.64 -5.38 16.84
N GLU A 177 10.61 -5.27 16.01
CA GLU A 177 9.66 -6.36 15.77
C GLU A 177 10.21 -7.43 14.82
N GLU A 178 9.86 -8.68 15.07
CA GLU A 178 10.30 -9.83 14.28
C GLU A 178 9.12 -10.64 13.72
N ILE A 179 9.27 -11.09 12.48
CA ILE A 179 8.36 -12.06 11.88
C ILE A 179 8.82 -13.48 12.20
N ALA A 180 7.87 -14.39 12.43
CA ALA A 180 8.18 -15.80 12.72
C ALA A 180 7.15 -16.73 12.05
N THR A 181 7.61 -17.90 11.62
CA THR A 181 6.75 -19.01 11.19
C THR A 181 7.50 -20.34 11.37
N ARG A 182 6.82 -21.46 11.14
CA ARG A 182 7.47 -22.78 11.11
C ARG A 182 8.21 -22.94 9.77
N PRO A 183 9.48 -23.37 9.74
CA PRO A 183 10.24 -23.56 8.49
C PRO A 183 9.52 -24.45 7.46
N PHE A 184 8.72 -25.41 7.95
CA PHE A 184 7.91 -26.28 7.11
C PHE A 184 6.95 -25.52 6.16
N GLN A 185 6.50 -24.31 6.54
CA GLN A 185 5.67 -23.48 5.66
C GLN A 185 6.41 -23.12 4.36
N LEU A 186 7.73 -22.87 4.44
CA LEU A 186 8.58 -22.54 3.30
C LEU A 186 9.07 -23.79 2.57
N VAL A 187 9.49 -24.83 3.31
CA VAL A 187 9.89 -26.13 2.73
C VAL A 187 8.79 -26.72 1.85
N THR A 188 7.53 -26.50 2.23
CA THR A 188 6.37 -26.97 1.45
C THR A 188 5.97 -26.05 0.31
N GLY A 189 6.83 -25.10 -0.10
CA GLY A 189 6.71 -24.37 -1.36
C GLY A 189 6.15 -22.95 -1.26
N ARG A 190 5.86 -22.43 -0.06
CA ARG A 190 5.49 -21.01 0.07
C ARG A 190 6.70 -20.12 -0.08
N THR A 191 6.51 -18.94 -0.67
CA THR A 191 7.53 -17.89 -0.75
C THR A 191 7.14 -16.71 0.11
N TRP A 192 8.05 -16.24 0.96
CA TRP A 192 7.88 -15.00 1.72
C TRP A 192 8.84 -13.93 1.18
N LYS A 193 8.30 -12.80 0.73
CA LYS A 193 9.09 -11.68 0.18
C LYS A 193 8.55 -10.33 0.67
N GLY A 194 9.35 -9.29 0.53
CA GLY A 194 8.94 -7.91 0.81
C GLY A 194 8.93 -7.05 -0.45
N THR A 195 8.34 -5.87 -0.37
CA THR A 195 8.44 -4.85 -1.41
C THR A 195 8.77 -3.48 -0.83
N ALA A 196 9.59 -2.71 -1.55
CA ALA A 196 9.85 -1.31 -1.27
C ALA A 196 9.35 -0.48 -2.45
N PHE A 197 8.47 0.48 -2.17
CA PHE A 197 7.82 1.32 -3.19
C PHE A 197 7.24 0.49 -4.36
N GLY A 198 6.71 -0.71 -4.08
CA GLY A 198 6.12 -1.58 -5.10
C GLY A 198 7.12 -2.12 -6.14
N GLY A 199 8.42 -2.07 -5.86
CA GLY A 199 9.48 -2.50 -6.79
C GLY A 199 9.75 -1.50 -7.93
N TRP A 200 9.23 -0.28 -7.84
CA TRP A 200 9.43 0.75 -8.84
C TRP A 200 10.78 1.45 -8.68
N LYS A 201 11.47 1.70 -9.81
CA LYS A 201 12.54 2.71 -9.88
C LYS A 201 11.88 4.08 -10.02
N SER A 202 11.92 4.90 -8.98
CA SER A 202 11.07 6.10 -8.85
C SER A 202 11.15 7.05 -10.04
N VAL A 203 12.34 7.57 -10.35
CA VAL A 203 12.57 8.56 -11.43
C VAL A 203 12.09 8.04 -12.79
N GLU A 204 12.30 6.75 -13.07
CA GLU A 204 11.92 6.12 -14.34
C GLU A 204 10.45 5.71 -14.41
N SER A 205 9.84 5.33 -13.28
CA SER A 205 8.54 4.63 -13.25
C SER A 205 7.37 5.53 -12.87
N VAL A 206 7.58 6.52 -11.99
CA VAL A 206 6.50 7.45 -11.59
C VAL A 206 5.91 8.20 -12.80
N PRO A 207 6.67 8.68 -13.79
CA PRO A 207 6.09 9.31 -14.97
C PRO A 207 5.21 8.36 -15.77
N LYS A 208 5.56 7.07 -15.83
CA LYS A 208 4.74 6.03 -16.48
C LYS A 208 3.45 5.79 -15.71
N LEU A 209 3.50 5.76 -14.38
CA LEU A 209 2.30 5.66 -13.53
C LEU A 209 1.38 6.86 -13.72
N VAL A 210 1.93 8.06 -13.90
CA VAL A 210 1.15 9.25 -14.29
C VAL A 210 0.47 9.02 -15.63
N SER A 211 1.17 8.50 -16.64
CA SER A 211 0.56 8.16 -17.93
C SER A 211 -0.54 7.09 -17.81
N GLU A 212 -0.36 6.07 -16.97
CA GLU A 212 -1.39 5.06 -16.69
C GLU A 212 -2.64 5.68 -16.03
N TYR A 213 -2.45 6.64 -15.13
CA TYR A 213 -3.56 7.40 -14.55
C TYR A 213 -4.27 8.27 -15.60
N MET A 214 -3.52 9.03 -16.40
CA MET A 214 -4.08 9.92 -17.43
C MET A 214 -4.86 9.15 -18.51
N SER A 215 -4.46 7.91 -18.79
CA SER A 215 -5.16 6.97 -19.68
C SER A 215 -6.29 6.19 -19.00
N LYS A 216 -6.60 6.51 -17.74
CA LYS A 216 -7.65 5.87 -16.92
C LYS A 216 -7.44 4.37 -16.67
N LYS A 217 -6.20 3.88 -16.83
CA LYS A 217 -5.84 2.48 -16.53
C LYS A 217 -5.81 2.21 -15.02
N ILE A 218 -5.35 3.19 -14.23
CA ILE A 218 -5.33 3.11 -12.76
C ILE A 218 -6.16 4.21 -12.13
N LYS A 219 -6.78 3.89 -10.99
CA LYS A 219 -7.52 4.83 -10.15
C LYS A 219 -6.57 5.66 -9.30
N VAL A 220 -6.83 6.96 -9.19
CA VAL A 220 -6.10 7.88 -8.28
C VAL A 220 -7.08 8.79 -7.57
N ASP A 221 -8.05 9.33 -8.30
CA ASP A 221 -9.06 10.24 -7.77
C ASP A 221 -9.84 9.61 -6.62
N GLU A 222 -10.17 8.33 -6.72
CA GLU A 222 -10.90 7.57 -5.71
C GLU A 222 -10.10 7.37 -4.42
N PHE A 223 -8.79 7.58 -4.40
CA PHE A 223 -8.05 7.57 -3.14
C PHE A 223 -8.24 8.87 -2.34
N VAL A 224 -8.60 9.97 -3.01
CA VAL A 224 -8.81 11.28 -2.37
C VAL A 224 -10.18 11.30 -1.72
N THR A 225 -10.21 11.22 -0.40
CA THR A 225 -11.44 11.33 0.41
C THR A 225 -11.70 12.74 0.92
N HIS A 226 -10.64 13.52 1.08
CA HIS A 226 -10.72 14.86 1.66
C HIS A 226 -9.76 15.80 0.93
N ASN A 227 -10.18 17.05 0.76
CA ASN A 227 -9.34 18.15 0.33
C ASN A 227 -9.40 19.22 1.41
N LEU A 228 -8.26 19.66 1.92
CA LEU A 228 -8.15 20.67 2.97
C LEU A 228 -7.13 21.74 2.57
N SER A 229 -7.21 22.92 3.18
CA SER A 229 -6.13 23.89 3.09
C SER A 229 -4.95 23.49 3.99
N PHE A 230 -3.78 24.06 3.75
CA PHE A 230 -2.59 23.82 4.56
C PHE A 230 -2.77 24.32 6.01
N ASP A 231 -3.55 25.37 6.21
CA ASP A 231 -3.93 25.85 7.55
C ASP A 231 -4.70 24.79 8.36
N GLU A 232 -5.42 23.90 7.68
CA GLU A 232 -6.16 22.79 8.29
C GLU A 232 -5.35 21.48 8.38
N ILE A 233 -4.02 21.51 8.21
CA ILE A 233 -3.19 20.28 8.20
C ILE A 233 -3.37 19.41 9.45
N ASN A 234 -3.57 19.99 10.62
CA ASN A 234 -3.81 19.22 11.85
C ASN A 234 -5.13 18.42 11.80
N LYS A 235 -6.18 18.97 11.19
CA LYS A 235 -7.45 18.27 10.95
C LYS A 235 -7.25 17.08 10.00
N ALA A 236 -6.32 17.18 9.04
CA ALA A 236 -5.95 16.05 8.20
C ALA A 236 -5.39 14.88 9.03
N PHE A 237 -4.58 15.18 10.06
CA PHE A 237 -4.11 14.17 11.01
C PHE A 237 -5.23 13.60 11.86
N GLU A 238 -6.16 14.42 12.36
CA GLU A 238 -7.31 13.92 13.12
C GLU A 238 -8.16 12.92 12.31
N LEU A 239 -8.42 13.23 11.03
CA LEU A 239 -9.14 12.33 10.12
C LEU A 239 -8.39 11.02 9.88
N LEU A 240 -7.06 11.07 9.80
CA LEU A 240 -6.21 9.89 9.68
C LEU A 240 -6.33 9.00 10.92
N HIS A 241 -6.19 9.56 12.13
CA HIS A 241 -6.29 8.81 13.38
C HIS A 241 -7.71 8.24 13.61
N ALA A 242 -8.74 8.99 13.22
CA ALA A 242 -10.12 8.52 13.31
C ALA A 242 -10.49 7.44 12.28
N GLY A 243 -9.59 7.09 11.36
CA GLY A 243 -9.85 6.12 10.29
C GLY A 243 -10.88 6.60 9.26
N LYS A 244 -11.15 7.92 9.18
CA LYS A 244 -12.14 8.52 8.29
C LYS A 244 -11.56 8.94 6.93
N SER A 245 -10.23 8.96 6.79
CA SER A 245 -9.55 9.34 5.55
C SER A 245 -8.79 8.16 4.93
N ILE A 246 -8.86 8.04 3.60
CA ILE A 246 -7.95 7.19 2.82
C ILE A 246 -6.72 8.01 2.44
N ARG A 247 -6.95 9.11 1.71
CA ARG A 247 -5.99 10.20 1.51
C ARG A 247 -6.69 11.53 1.66
N THR A 248 -5.98 12.45 2.31
CA THR A 248 -6.32 13.86 2.39
C THR A 248 -5.29 14.63 1.57
N VAL A 249 -5.75 15.35 0.55
CA VAL A 249 -4.91 16.25 -0.24
C VAL A 249 -4.96 17.63 0.41
N VAL A 250 -3.79 18.22 0.61
CA VAL A 250 -3.63 19.53 1.25
C VAL A 250 -3.15 20.54 0.23
N LYS A 251 -3.78 21.72 0.18
CA LYS A 251 -3.46 22.81 -0.75
C LYS A 251 -3.05 24.05 0.02
N PHE A 252 -1.99 24.72 -0.42
CA PHE A 252 -1.64 26.06 0.06
C PHE A 252 -2.64 27.09 -0.45
#